data_AF-A0A9W5NM64-F1
#
_entry.id   AF-A0A9W5NM64-F1
#
_cell.length_a   1.000
_cell.length_b   1.000
_cell.length_c   1.000
_cell.angle_alpha   90.00
_cell.angle_beta   90.00
_cell.angle_gamma   90.00
#
_symmetry.space_group_name_H-M   'P 1'
#
loop_
_entity.id
_entity.type
_entity.pdbx_description
1 polymer ?
#
loop_
_entity_poly.entity_id
_entity_poly.type
_entity_poly.pdbx_seq_one_letter_code
_entity_poly.pdbx_strand_id
1 'polypeptide(L)'
;MSKNFIDIEKGKIITTPIGRAFIEQFPVQQIKGPLYTAEMEGMIYRIEKNEMSYKEFIAQTNAFVQKIKQEIIRIPGTVSYNLIETWKKQIEVCQCPCGNGIILDRGKFFGCSNHPNCNIGLPKKIKDKTIPAVQVKKLFEENKTDLIKGFKSNGKEFSAYLAFVNGEICFNLPTVEELSLGQCPKCQKGHILNRTTFFGCSEYQNGCDFMLSAKIKGKKLSDSQIKKLVNNHVTDFINGFSGENGEFTAAIRLKPDLSICFEFPTTDDRTVGKCPLCQSRVIIGKTNYLCEQYKKDCDFIISGMILEKRITASQIKKLLEKNMTDTIQGFKSKKTGELFGAKLTYDTVKKRLTFINEKKK
;
A
#
# COMPACT_ATOMS: atom_id res chain seq x y z
N MET A 1 -8.89 21.28 -14.27
CA MET A 1 -8.96 19.80 -14.13
C MET A 1 -7.53 19.27 -14.22
N SER A 2 -6.98 18.66 -13.16
CA SER A 2 -5.70 17.94 -13.28
C SER A 2 -5.99 16.63 -14.02
N LYS A 3 -5.45 16.47 -15.24
CA LYS A 3 -5.84 15.37 -16.13
C LYS A 3 -5.18 14.01 -15.78
N ASN A 4 -4.49 13.89 -14.64
CA ASN A 4 -3.90 12.66 -14.09
C ASN A 4 -3.07 11.83 -15.11
N PHE A 5 -2.42 12.47 -16.08
CA PHE A 5 -1.54 11.80 -17.05
C PHE A 5 -0.13 11.52 -16.49
N ILE A 6 0.26 12.29 -15.48
CA ILE A 6 1.53 12.20 -14.77
C ILE A 6 1.27 12.22 -13.27
N ASP A 7 2.17 11.60 -12.51
CA ASP A 7 2.21 11.65 -11.06
C ASP A 7 3.62 12.02 -10.59
N ILE A 8 3.75 12.53 -9.36
CA ILE A 8 5.03 12.92 -8.77
C ILE A 8 5.29 12.02 -7.56
N GLU A 9 6.14 11.01 -7.75
CA GLU A 9 6.55 10.12 -6.68
C GLU A 9 7.99 10.43 -6.25
N LYS A 10 8.17 10.85 -4.98
CA LYS A 10 9.49 11.15 -4.39
C LYS A 10 10.31 12.15 -5.24
N GLY A 11 9.64 13.18 -5.77
CA GLY A 11 10.25 14.21 -6.61
C GLY A 11 10.54 13.77 -8.06
N LYS A 12 10.15 12.55 -8.46
CA LYS A 12 10.26 12.07 -9.85
C LYS A 12 8.91 12.13 -10.54
N ILE A 13 8.91 12.64 -11.77
CA ILE A 13 7.73 12.61 -12.64
C ILE A 13 7.62 11.20 -13.22
N ILE A 14 6.48 10.54 -12.98
CA ILE A 14 6.15 9.24 -13.55
C ILE A 14 4.91 9.38 -14.44
N THR A 15 4.88 8.64 -15.55
CA THR A 15 3.68 8.58 -16.40
C THR A 15 2.67 7.64 -15.76
N THR A 16 1.39 8.03 -15.76
CA THR A 16 0.32 7.12 -15.35
C THR A 16 -0.01 6.16 -16.49
N PRO A 17 -0.62 4.99 -16.21
CA PRO A 17 -1.11 4.09 -17.27
C PRO A 17 -2.02 4.80 -18.28
N ILE A 18 -2.88 5.71 -17.79
CA ILE A 18 -3.77 6.56 -18.60
C ILE A 18 -2.97 7.50 -19.50
N GLY A 19 -1.92 8.15 -18.96
CA GLY A 19 -1.05 9.02 -19.74
C GLY A 19 -0.33 8.29 -20.88
N ARG A 20 0.16 7.08 -20.62
CA ARG A 20 0.80 6.23 -21.64
C ARG A 20 -0.19 5.80 -22.72
N ALA A 21 -1.35 5.26 -22.32
CA ALA A 21 -2.38 4.81 -23.26
C ALA A 21 -2.86 5.95 -24.17
N PHE A 22 -3.05 7.16 -23.61
CA PHE A 22 -3.44 8.33 -24.39
C PHE A 22 -2.39 8.67 -25.47
N ILE A 23 -1.11 8.73 -25.12
CA ILE A 23 -0.03 9.05 -26.06
C ILE A 23 0.16 7.95 -27.12
N GLU A 24 0.12 6.68 -26.73
CA GLU A 24 0.27 5.54 -27.64
C GLU A 24 -0.83 5.55 -28.71
N GLN A 25 -2.07 5.80 -28.30
CA GLN A 25 -3.22 5.65 -29.15
C GLN A 25 -3.62 6.95 -29.88
N PHE A 26 -3.13 8.12 -29.44
CA PHE A 26 -3.46 9.38 -30.10
C PHE A 26 -2.96 9.36 -31.56
N PRO A 27 -3.82 9.67 -32.53
CA PRO A 27 -3.60 9.26 -33.92
C PRO A 27 -2.66 10.17 -34.70
N VAL A 28 -2.47 11.41 -34.25
CA VAL A 28 -1.67 12.41 -34.96
C VAL A 28 -0.26 12.45 -34.37
N GLN A 29 0.70 11.87 -35.09
CA GLN A 29 2.10 11.80 -34.64
C GLN A 29 2.79 13.17 -34.61
N GLN A 30 2.43 14.07 -35.53
CA GLN A 30 3.03 15.40 -35.65
C GLN A 30 2.85 16.23 -34.37
N ILE A 31 1.69 16.14 -33.70
CA ILE A 31 1.41 16.83 -32.43
C ILE A 31 2.13 16.18 -31.24
N LYS A 32 2.43 14.89 -31.33
CA LYS A 32 3.16 14.16 -30.28
C LYS A 32 4.67 14.35 -30.37
N GLY A 33 5.17 14.77 -31.53
CA GLY A 33 6.60 14.89 -31.80
C GLY A 33 7.19 16.19 -31.24
N PRO A 34 8.42 16.15 -30.71
CA PRO A 34 9.10 17.37 -30.24
C PRO A 34 9.43 18.34 -31.38
N LEU A 35 9.54 17.84 -32.62
CA LEU A 35 9.94 18.63 -33.79
C LEU A 35 8.96 19.78 -34.08
N TYR A 36 7.67 19.49 -34.13
CA TYR A 36 6.65 20.53 -34.39
C TYR A 36 6.58 21.56 -33.25
N THR A 37 6.81 21.12 -32.00
CA THR A 37 6.90 22.04 -30.86
C THR A 37 8.09 22.99 -31.04
N ALA A 38 9.25 22.48 -31.48
CA ALA A 38 10.42 23.30 -31.78
C ALA A 38 10.18 24.28 -32.95
N GLU A 39 9.46 23.85 -34.00
CA GLU A 39 9.06 24.73 -35.11
C GLU A 39 8.18 25.88 -34.63
N MET A 40 7.22 25.62 -33.74
CA MET A 40 6.35 26.64 -33.15
C MET A 40 7.13 27.66 -32.31
N GLU A 41 8.01 27.20 -31.43
CA GLU A 41 8.89 28.08 -30.65
C GLU A 41 9.80 28.91 -31.57
N GLY A 42 10.30 28.32 -32.65
CA GLY A 42 11.09 29.03 -33.67
C GLY A 42 10.29 30.10 -34.42
N MET A 43 9.02 29.86 -34.74
CA MET A 43 8.15 30.88 -35.34
C MET A 43 7.87 32.02 -34.35
N ILE A 44 7.61 31.71 -33.08
CA ILE A 44 7.42 32.71 -32.01
C ILE A 44 8.66 33.60 -31.88
N TYR A 45 9.85 33.00 -31.88
CA TYR A 45 11.13 33.73 -31.85
C TYR A 45 11.31 34.65 -33.06
N ARG A 46 10.93 34.22 -34.26
CA ARG A 46 11.02 35.06 -35.48
C ARG A 46 10.08 36.26 -35.44
N ILE A 47 8.93 36.15 -34.78
CA ILE A 47 8.03 37.29 -34.54
C ILE A 47 8.71 38.30 -33.62
N GLU A 48 9.37 37.83 -32.54
CA GLU A 48 10.11 38.69 -31.62
C GLU A 48 11.24 39.46 -32.33
N LYS A 49 11.90 38.82 -33.31
CA LYS A 49 12.93 39.44 -34.15
C LYS A 49 12.38 40.32 -35.29
N ASN A 50 11.07 40.49 -35.40
CA ASN A 50 10.39 41.15 -36.53
C ASN A 50 10.71 40.52 -37.91
N GLU A 51 11.11 39.25 -37.95
CA GLU A 51 11.41 38.47 -39.17
C GLU A 51 10.18 37.72 -39.71
N MET A 52 9.06 37.78 -38.98
CA MET A 52 7.76 37.22 -39.36
C MET A 52 6.66 38.09 -38.76
N SER A 53 5.58 38.33 -39.51
CA SER A 53 4.42 39.03 -38.96
C SER A 53 3.54 38.09 -38.13
N TYR A 54 2.90 38.63 -37.09
CA TYR A 54 1.90 37.88 -36.31
C TYR A 54 0.76 37.32 -37.19
N LYS A 55 0.38 38.06 -38.24
CA LYS A 55 -0.66 37.64 -39.18
C LYS A 55 -0.26 36.39 -39.98
N GLU A 56 0.99 36.31 -40.44
CA GLU A 56 1.52 35.13 -41.13
C GLU A 56 1.59 33.92 -40.21
N PHE A 57 2.00 34.11 -38.95
CA PHE A 57 2.00 33.05 -37.93
C PHE A 57 0.60 32.46 -37.74
N ILE A 58 -0.40 33.30 -37.48
CA ILE A 58 -1.80 32.85 -37.29
C ILE A 58 -2.33 32.13 -38.53
N ALA A 59 -2.00 32.61 -39.73
CA ALA A 59 -2.39 31.94 -40.98
C ALA A 59 -1.81 30.51 -41.06
N GLN A 60 -0.52 30.34 -40.74
CA GLN A 60 0.16 29.04 -40.74
C GLN A 60 -0.39 28.09 -39.66
N THR A 61 -0.60 28.59 -38.44
CA THR A 61 -1.18 27.80 -37.34
C THR A 61 -2.60 27.34 -37.68
N ASN A 62 -3.43 28.22 -38.24
CA ASN A 62 -4.79 27.86 -38.64
C ASN A 62 -4.80 26.82 -39.77
N ALA A 63 -3.92 26.95 -40.77
CA ALA A 63 -3.77 25.96 -41.84
C ALA A 63 -3.37 24.58 -41.27
N PHE A 64 -2.44 24.57 -40.30
CA PHE A 64 -2.05 23.35 -39.60
C PHE A 64 -3.22 22.74 -38.82
N VAL A 65 -3.95 23.53 -38.02
CA VAL A 65 -5.12 23.05 -37.25
C VAL A 65 -6.19 22.44 -38.18
N GLN A 66 -6.45 23.07 -39.34
CA GLN A 66 -7.40 22.53 -40.31
C GLN A 66 -6.93 21.20 -40.91
N LYS A 67 -5.63 21.09 -41.24
CA LYS A 67 -5.03 19.83 -41.71
C LYS A 67 -5.21 18.71 -40.67
N ILE A 68 -4.87 18.97 -39.42
CA ILE A 68 -5.04 18.02 -38.31
C ILE A 68 -6.50 17.64 -38.13
N LYS A 69 -7.42 18.60 -38.21
CA LYS A 69 -8.86 18.34 -38.11
C LYS A 69 -9.31 17.35 -39.20
N GLN A 70 -8.85 17.51 -40.43
CA GLN A 70 -9.15 16.59 -41.52
C GLN A 70 -8.55 15.19 -41.29
N GLU A 71 -7.32 15.12 -40.77
CA GLU A 71 -6.70 13.84 -40.41
C GLU A 71 -7.48 13.12 -39.31
N ILE A 72 -7.94 13.83 -38.28
CA ILE A 72 -8.73 13.26 -37.18
C ILE A 72 -10.10 12.76 -37.68
N ILE A 73 -10.76 13.51 -38.56
CA ILE A 73 -12.08 13.13 -39.12
C ILE A 73 -11.97 11.86 -39.99
N ARG A 74 -10.83 11.62 -40.64
CA ARG A 74 -10.59 10.45 -41.49
C ARG A 74 -10.33 9.16 -40.69
N ILE A 75 -10.18 9.26 -39.38
CA ILE A 75 -9.94 8.10 -38.53
C ILE A 75 -11.26 7.33 -38.37
N PRO A 76 -11.27 6.01 -38.59
CA PRO A 76 -12.44 5.20 -38.31
C PRO A 76 -12.90 5.37 -36.86
N GLY A 77 -14.20 5.55 -36.63
CA GLY A 77 -14.76 5.69 -35.28
C GLY A 77 -14.43 4.51 -34.34
N THR A 78 -14.06 3.36 -34.91
CA THR A 78 -13.55 2.18 -34.19
C THR A 78 -12.26 2.47 -33.41
N VAL A 79 -11.37 3.33 -33.91
CA VAL A 79 -10.13 3.71 -33.21
C VAL A 79 -10.45 4.55 -31.97
N SER A 80 -11.35 5.53 -32.10
CA SER A 80 -11.84 6.32 -30.97
C SER A 80 -12.58 5.46 -29.94
N TYR A 81 -13.40 4.50 -30.39
CA TYR A 81 -14.07 3.54 -29.52
C TYR A 81 -13.07 2.66 -28.75
N ASN A 82 -12.08 2.10 -29.44
CA ASN A 82 -11.04 1.27 -28.83
C ASN A 82 -10.19 2.05 -27.81
N LEU A 83 -9.92 3.33 -28.07
CA LEU A 83 -9.27 4.25 -27.13
C LEU A 83 -10.07 4.40 -25.83
N ILE A 84 -11.35 4.69 -25.97
CA ILE A 84 -12.28 4.91 -24.86
C ILE A 84 -12.47 3.61 -24.07
N GLU A 85 -12.63 2.47 -24.74
CA GLU A 85 -12.77 1.16 -24.11
C GLU A 85 -11.52 0.73 -23.36
N THR A 86 -10.33 0.92 -23.95
CA THR A 86 -9.06 0.62 -23.27
C THR A 86 -8.88 1.49 -22.04
N TRP A 87 -9.21 2.78 -22.15
CA TRP A 87 -9.16 3.71 -21.03
C TRP A 87 -10.14 3.32 -19.92
N LYS A 88 -11.39 2.97 -20.25
CA LYS A 88 -12.40 2.50 -19.28
C LYS A 88 -11.94 1.26 -18.53
N LYS A 89 -11.40 0.24 -19.23
CA LYS A 89 -10.90 -1.00 -18.63
C LYS A 89 -9.79 -0.76 -17.59
N GLN A 90 -8.98 0.29 -17.77
CA GLN A 90 -7.90 0.62 -16.84
C GLN A 90 -8.37 1.34 -15.56
N ILE A 91 -9.54 1.95 -15.59
CA ILE A 91 -10.12 2.69 -14.45
C ILE A 91 -11.38 2.02 -13.89
N GLU A 92 -11.75 0.86 -14.42
CA GLU A 92 -12.88 0.07 -13.97
C GLU A 92 -12.68 -0.42 -12.54
N VAL A 93 -13.71 -0.27 -11.72
CA VAL A 93 -13.70 -0.67 -10.31
C VAL A 93 -14.61 -1.88 -10.07
N CYS A 94 -15.87 -1.77 -10.48
CA CYS A 94 -16.91 -2.79 -10.27
C CYS A 94 -18.14 -2.52 -11.13
N GLN A 95 -19.09 -3.46 -11.15
CA GLN A 95 -20.40 -3.25 -11.76
C GLN A 95 -21.20 -2.18 -11.00
N CYS A 96 -21.94 -1.35 -11.72
CA CYS A 96 -22.78 -0.33 -11.10
C CYS A 96 -24.10 -0.95 -10.60
N PRO A 97 -24.58 -0.60 -9.39
CA PRO A 97 -25.88 -1.05 -8.89
C PRO A 97 -27.09 -0.68 -9.77
N CYS A 98 -26.93 0.22 -10.75
CA CYS A 98 -27.99 0.52 -11.72
C CYS A 98 -28.22 -0.60 -12.76
N GLY A 99 -27.36 -1.63 -12.81
CA GLY A 99 -27.44 -2.76 -13.74
C GLY A 99 -27.03 -2.45 -15.19
N ASN A 100 -26.91 -1.18 -15.57
CA ASN A 100 -26.67 -0.74 -16.95
C ASN A 100 -25.34 0.02 -17.14
N GLY A 101 -24.36 -0.23 -16.28
CA GLY A 101 -23.06 0.43 -16.37
C GLY A 101 -22.04 -0.09 -15.37
N ILE A 102 -20.82 0.44 -15.48
CA ILE A 102 -19.69 0.12 -14.60
C ILE A 102 -19.26 1.37 -13.82
N ILE A 103 -18.73 1.18 -12.61
CA ILE A 103 -18.14 2.25 -11.81
C ILE A 103 -16.69 2.45 -12.24
N LEU A 104 -16.35 3.70 -12.57
CA LEU A 104 -15.01 4.10 -13.04
C LEU A 104 -14.35 5.05 -12.02
N ASP A 105 -13.04 4.90 -11.77
CA ASP A 105 -12.21 5.85 -11.01
C ASP A 105 -11.83 7.05 -11.90
N ARG A 106 -12.53 8.18 -11.71
CA ARG A 106 -12.32 9.42 -12.47
C ARG A 106 -11.38 10.38 -11.76
N GLY A 107 -10.51 9.87 -10.89
CA GLY A 107 -9.50 10.65 -10.18
C GLY A 107 -10.03 11.31 -8.90
N LYS A 108 -10.97 12.26 -9.00
CA LYS A 108 -11.54 12.93 -7.81
C LYS A 108 -12.79 12.23 -7.25
N PHE A 109 -13.44 11.41 -8.06
CA PHE A 109 -14.66 10.71 -7.72
C PHE A 109 -14.74 9.40 -8.50
N PHE A 110 -15.50 8.46 -7.96
CA PHE A 110 -15.97 7.27 -8.64
C PHE A 110 -17.35 7.53 -9.20
N GLY A 111 -17.64 7.09 -10.41
CA GLY A 111 -18.95 7.34 -11.01
C GLY A 111 -19.31 6.35 -12.10
N CYS A 112 -20.62 6.14 -12.28
CA CYS A 112 -21.17 5.27 -13.32
C CYS A 112 -20.74 5.72 -14.73
N SER A 113 -20.50 4.75 -15.60
CA SER A 113 -20.25 4.96 -17.02
C SER A 113 -21.48 5.47 -17.79
N ASN A 114 -22.69 5.25 -17.26
CA ASN A 114 -23.97 5.61 -17.88
C ASN A 114 -24.53 6.98 -17.43
N HIS A 115 -23.67 7.88 -16.93
CA HIS A 115 -24.08 9.27 -16.66
C HIS A 115 -24.41 9.98 -18.00
N PRO A 116 -25.48 10.81 -18.08
CA PRO A 116 -26.33 11.33 -17.00
C PRO A 116 -27.50 10.45 -16.56
N ASN A 117 -27.75 9.32 -17.24
CA ASN A 117 -28.88 8.42 -16.92
C ASN A 117 -28.71 7.71 -15.56
N CYS A 118 -27.49 7.62 -15.05
CA CYS A 118 -27.19 7.13 -13.70
C CYS A 118 -26.25 8.09 -12.97
N ASN A 119 -26.64 8.49 -11.76
CA ASN A 119 -25.87 9.40 -10.90
C ASN A 119 -25.18 8.68 -9.72
N ILE A 120 -25.17 7.35 -9.71
CA ILE A 120 -24.45 6.59 -8.70
C ILE A 120 -22.95 6.90 -8.81
N GLY A 121 -22.40 7.33 -7.69
CA GLY A 121 -21.00 7.70 -7.57
C GLY A 121 -20.62 8.00 -6.14
N LEU A 122 -19.32 8.13 -5.91
CA LEU A 122 -18.77 8.38 -4.60
C LEU A 122 -17.55 9.31 -4.72
N PRO A 123 -17.49 10.43 -3.99
CA PRO A 123 -16.27 11.22 -3.89
C PRO A 123 -15.10 10.37 -3.39
N LYS A 124 -13.91 10.52 -3.97
CA LYS A 124 -12.72 9.74 -3.55
C LYS A 124 -12.26 10.08 -2.14
N LYS A 125 -12.68 11.22 -1.61
CA LYS A 125 -12.40 11.69 -0.25
C LYS A 125 -13.71 12.01 0.46
N ILE A 126 -13.95 11.36 1.60
CA ILE A 126 -15.11 11.58 2.48
C ILE A 126 -14.60 11.86 3.88
N LYS A 127 -15.03 12.98 4.50
CA LYS A 127 -14.67 13.35 5.89
C LYS A 127 -13.16 13.17 6.17
N ASP A 128 -12.35 13.72 5.28
CA ASP A 128 -10.88 13.66 5.27
C ASP A 128 -10.21 12.29 5.09
N LYS A 129 -10.97 11.26 4.73
CA LYS A 129 -10.43 9.96 4.35
C LYS A 129 -10.60 9.65 2.87
N THR A 130 -9.46 9.30 2.26
CA THR A 130 -9.42 8.75 0.91
C THR A 130 -9.96 7.33 0.93
N ILE A 131 -10.97 7.06 0.10
CA ILE A 131 -11.60 5.76 -0.03
C ILE A 131 -10.89 4.96 -1.13
N PRO A 132 -10.20 3.85 -0.81
CA PRO A 132 -9.55 3.02 -1.81
C PRO A 132 -10.56 2.37 -2.75
N ALA A 133 -10.19 2.14 -4.01
CA ALA A 133 -11.04 1.47 -5.00
C ALA A 133 -11.56 0.10 -4.53
N VAL A 134 -10.76 -0.64 -3.74
CA VAL A 134 -11.17 -1.92 -3.12
C VAL A 134 -12.38 -1.74 -2.18
N GLN A 135 -12.43 -0.63 -1.43
CA GLN A 135 -13.57 -0.34 -0.55
C GLN A 135 -14.78 0.11 -1.36
N VAL A 136 -14.59 0.85 -2.45
CA VAL A 136 -15.69 1.24 -3.37
C VAL A 136 -16.31 0.02 -4.05
N LYS A 137 -15.47 -0.93 -4.47
CA LYS A 137 -15.91 -2.22 -4.99
C LYS A 137 -16.81 -2.94 -3.98
N LYS A 138 -16.34 -3.12 -2.74
CA LYS A 138 -17.14 -3.72 -1.65
C LYS A 138 -18.43 -2.95 -1.38
N LEU A 139 -18.38 -1.63 -1.34
CA LEU A 139 -19.56 -0.80 -1.10
C LEU A 139 -20.68 -1.06 -2.11
N PHE A 140 -20.35 -1.20 -3.40
CA PHE A 140 -21.36 -1.39 -4.44
C PHE A 140 -21.71 -2.85 -4.74
N GLU A 141 -20.82 -3.80 -4.44
CA GLU A 141 -21.07 -5.24 -4.63
C GLU A 141 -21.68 -5.91 -3.37
N GLU A 142 -21.25 -5.50 -2.18
CA GLU A 142 -21.65 -6.07 -0.89
C GLU A 142 -22.57 -5.11 -0.08
N ASN A 143 -22.92 -3.95 -0.65
CA ASN A 143 -23.66 -2.85 0.00
C ASN A 143 -22.98 -2.26 1.25
N LYS A 144 -21.75 -2.67 1.58
CA LYS A 144 -21.03 -2.27 2.79
C LYS A 144 -19.51 -2.32 2.57
N THR A 145 -18.77 -1.39 3.17
CA THR A 145 -17.29 -1.44 3.20
C THR A 145 -16.77 -2.28 4.37
N ASP A 146 -15.46 -2.51 4.42
CA ASP A 146 -14.80 -2.86 5.68
C ASP A 146 -14.85 -1.67 6.66
N LEU A 147 -14.46 -1.90 7.92
CA LEU A 147 -14.34 -0.81 8.89
C LEU A 147 -13.21 0.14 8.49
N ILE A 148 -13.56 1.37 8.11
CA ILE A 148 -12.59 2.41 7.76
C ILE A 148 -12.36 3.28 8.99
N LYS A 149 -11.09 3.39 9.40
CA LYS A 149 -10.69 4.15 10.59
C LYS A 149 -10.28 5.58 10.25
N GLY A 150 -10.62 6.51 11.14
CA GLY A 150 -10.09 7.88 11.17
C GLY A 150 -10.86 8.91 10.34
N PHE A 151 -12.13 8.68 10.04
CA PHE A 151 -13.00 9.75 9.54
C PHE A 151 -13.03 10.91 10.52
N LYS A 152 -13.11 12.15 10.04
CA LYS A 152 -13.14 13.36 10.89
C LYS A 152 -14.49 14.04 10.82
N SER A 153 -15.12 14.26 11.97
CA SER A 153 -16.31 15.12 12.10
C SER A 153 -16.18 15.99 13.34
N ASN A 154 -16.39 17.31 13.21
CA ASN A 154 -16.31 18.27 14.32
C ASN A 154 -15.02 18.14 15.15
N GLY A 155 -13.88 17.94 14.48
CA GLY A 155 -12.57 17.76 15.13
C GLY A 155 -12.32 16.39 15.78
N LYS A 156 -13.32 15.50 15.84
CA LYS A 156 -13.19 14.16 16.40
C LYS A 156 -12.98 13.11 15.30
N GLU A 157 -12.06 12.18 15.55
CA GLU A 157 -11.86 11.02 14.69
C GLU A 157 -12.80 9.88 15.09
N PHE A 158 -13.39 9.19 14.11
CA PHE A 158 -14.21 8.01 14.31
C PHE A 158 -13.95 6.94 13.25
N SER A 159 -14.36 5.71 13.54
CA SER A 159 -14.30 4.59 12.60
C SER A 159 -15.72 4.22 12.20
N ALA A 160 -15.94 3.90 10.92
CA ALA A 160 -17.26 3.57 10.41
C ALA A 160 -17.18 2.68 9.17
N TYR A 161 -18.26 1.98 8.90
CA TYR A 161 -18.56 1.40 7.59
C TYR A 161 -19.28 2.45 6.75
N LEU A 162 -19.05 2.43 5.43
CA LEU A 162 -19.96 3.06 4.49
C LEU A 162 -20.93 2.00 4.02
N ALA A 163 -22.22 2.33 3.94
CA ALA A 163 -23.25 1.45 3.42
C ALA A 163 -24.03 2.15 2.30
N PHE A 164 -24.38 1.39 1.26
CA PHE A 164 -25.18 1.88 0.15
C PHE A 164 -26.62 1.39 0.32
N VAL A 165 -27.53 2.30 0.67
CA VAL A 165 -28.93 1.98 1.00
C VAL A 165 -29.83 2.92 0.22
N ASN A 166 -30.78 2.37 -0.55
CA ASN A 166 -31.77 3.14 -1.30
C ASN A 166 -31.17 4.22 -2.23
N GLY A 167 -30.00 3.98 -2.81
CA GLY A 167 -29.33 4.94 -3.69
C GLY A 167 -28.45 5.97 -2.97
N GLU A 168 -28.41 5.95 -1.64
CA GLU A 168 -27.61 6.86 -0.82
C GLU A 168 -26.49 6.15 -0.08
N ILE A 169 -25.44 6.90 0.24
CA ILE A 169 -24.29 6.41 1.00
C ILE A 169 -24.37 6.96 2.42
N CYS A 170 -24.51 6.06 3.39
CA CYS A 170 -24.64 6.40 4.80
C CYS A 170 -23.47 5.83 5.62
N PHE A 171 -23.25 6.41 6.80
CA PHE A 171 -22.31 5.88 7.77
C PHE A 171 -23.02 4.89 8.68
N ASN A 172 -22.47 3.68 8.79
CA ASN A 172 -22.87 2.72 9.81
C ASN A 172 -21.73 2.62 10.84
N LEU A 173 -22.02 2.96 12.10
CA LEU A 173 -21.02 2.93 13.17
C LEU A 173 -20.87 1.51 13.71
N PRO A 174 -19.65 1.02 13.96
CA PRO A 174 -19.44 -0.26 14.60
C PRO A 174 -19.94 -0.24 16.05
N THR A 175 -20.37 -1.40 16.51
CA THR A 175 -20.69 -1.67 17.92
C THR A 175 -19.42 -1.69 18.79
N VAL A 176 -19.60 -1.62 20.11
CA VAL A 176 -18.48 -1.71 21.07
C VAL A 176 -17.81 -3.08 20.96
N GLU A 177 -18.60 -4.12 20.75
CA GLU A 177 -18.18 -5.51 20.59
C GLU A 177 -17.30 -5.68 19.35
N GLU A 178 -17.67 -5.07 18.21
CA GLU A 178 -16.85 -5.09 16.99
C GLU A 178 -15.51 -4.35 17.13
N LEU A 179 -15.46 -3.32 17.98
CA LEU A 179 -14.23 -2.58 18.28
C LEU A 179 -13.40 -3.19 19.41
N SER A 180 -13.93 -4.23 20.08
CA SER A 180 -13.32 -4.82 21.25
C SER A 180 -11.99 -5.50 20.92
N LEU A 181 -10.96 -5.14 21.69
CA LEU A 181 -9.66 -5.82 21.69
C LEU A 181 -9.59 -6.95 22.72
N GLY A 182 -10.66 -7.21 23.46
CA GLY A 182 -10.70 -8.20 24.54
C GLY A 182 -11.46 -7.69 25.75
N GLN A 183 -11.85 -8.61 26.65
CA GLN A 183 -12.45 -8.24 27.94
C GLN A 183 -11.44 -7.50 28.81
N CYS A 184 -11.92 -6.54 29.60
CA CYS A 184 -11.06 -5.76 30.46
C CYS A 184 -10.45 -6.63 31.57
N PRO A 185 -9.12 -6.67 31.70
CA PRO A 185 -8.47 -7.52 32.71
C PRO A 185 -8.70 -7.02 34.14
N LYS A 186 -9.13 -5.76 34.33
CA LYS A 186 -9.46 -5.19 35.65
C LYS A 186 -10.86 -5.55 36.11
N CYS A 187 -11.88 -5.27 35.29
CA CYS A 187 -13.29 -5.39 35.71
C CYS A 187 -14.02 -6.60 35.12
N GLN A 188 -13.48 -7.25 34.10
CA GLN A 188 -14.04 -8.40 33.36
C GLN A 188 -15.42 -8.19 32.71
N LYS A 189 -16.10 -7.07 33.00
CA LYS A 189 -17.39 -6.68 32.41
C LYS A 189 -17.23 -5.86 31.13
N GLY A 190 -16.27 -4.94 31.13
CA GLY A 190 -16.05 -4.03 30.02
C GLY A 190 -15.16 -4.60 28.92
N HIS A 191 -15.09 -3.88 27.80
CA HIS A 191 -14.22 -4.17 26.67
C HIS A 191 -13.06 -3.19 26.57
N ILE A 192 -11.90 -3.66 26.12
CA ILE A 192 -10.76 -2.79 25.84
C ILE A 192 -10.90 -2.19 24.44
N LEU A 193 -10.91 -0.87 24.38
CA LEU A 193 -11.07 -0.11 23.15
C LEU A 193 -9.81 0.70 22.85
N ASN A 194 -9.45 0.81 21.57
CA ASN A 194 -8.39 1.71 21.12
C ASN A 194 -8.86 3.17 21.20
N ARG A 195 -8.16 3.97 21.98
CA ARG A 195 -8.21 5.44 21.94
C ARG A 195 -6.89 5.94 21.36
N THR A 196 -6.91 7.12 20.75
CA THR A 196 -5.76 7.67 19.99
C THR A 196 -4.41 7.59 20.73
N THR A 197 -4.42 7.84 22.04
CA THR A 197 -3.22 7.86 22.89
C THR A 197 -3.13 6.72 23.90
N PHE A 198 -4.20 5.94 24.10
CA PHE A 198 -4.25 4.85 25.09
C PHE A 198 -5.30 3.80 24.72
N PHE A 199 -5.21 2.62 25.31
CA PHE A 199 -6.23 1.58 25.28
C PHE A 199 -6.96 1.59 26.62
N GLY A 200 -8.28 1.69 26.61
CA GLY A 200 -9.06 1.91 27.84
C GLY A 200 -10.32 1.05 27.90
N CYS A 201 -10.80 0.83 29.12
CA CYS A 201 -12.05 0.11 29.37
C CYS A 201 -13.28 0.90 28.87
N SER A 202 -14.25 0.21 28.28
CA SER A 202 -15.58 0.77 27.94
C SER A 202 -16.36 1.23 29.18
N GLU A 203 -16.13 0.60 30.33
CA GLU A 203 -16.82 0.85 31.61
C GLU A 203 -16.16 1.94 32.45
N TYR A 204 -15.43 2.88 31.83
CA TYR A 204 -14.78 3.97 32.53
C TYR A 204 -15.78 4.84 33.31
N GLN A 205 -16.93 5.14 32.70
CA GLN A 205 -18.02 5.89 33.34
C GLN A 205 -18.65 5.14 34.52
N ASN A 206 -18.52 3.80 34.53
CA ASN A 206 -19.02 2.91 35.58
C ASN A 206 -17.92 2.55 36.61
N GLY A 207 -16.84 3.33 36.66
CA GLY A 207 -15.79 3.25 37.69
C GLY A 207 -14.55 2.42 37.33
N CYS A 208 -14.46 1.83 36.14
CA CYS A 208 -13.27 1.08 35.74
C CYS A 208 -12.19 2.00 35.10
N ASP A 209 -11.12 2.28 35.83
CA ASP A 209 -10.02 3.15 35.38
C ASP A 209 -8.95 2.47 34.49
N PHE A 210 -9.12 1.20 34.11
CA PHE A 210 -8.06 0.46 33.42
C PHE A 210 -7.66 1.16 32.11
N MET A 211 -6.38 1.50 32.03
CA MET A 211 -5.80 2.22 30.91
C MET A 211 -4.37 1.74 30.65
N LEU A 212 -4.03 1.56 29.37
CA LEU A 212 -2.69 1.26 28.92
C LEU A 212 -2.27 2.26 27.84
N SER A 213 -1.12 2.91 28.01
CA SER A 213 -0.61 3.85 27.00
C SER A 213 -0.46 3.17 25.63
N ALA A 214 -0.87 3.86 24.55
CA ALA A 214 -0.71 3.34 23.19
C ALA A 214 0.76 3.31 22.74
N LYS A 215 1.62 4.09 23.42
CA LYS A 215 3.06 4.16 23.18
C LYS A 215 3.82 3.76 24.44
N ILE A 216 4.65 2.73 24.33
CA ILE A 216 5.45 2.18 25.44
C ILE A 216 6.91 2.20 24.99
N LYS A 217 7.79 2.87 25.76
CA LYS A 217 9.23 3.03 25.46
C LYS A 217 9.48 3.35 23.97
N GLY A 218 8.87 4.42 23.46
CA GLY A 218 9.05 4.84 22.07
C GLY A 218 8.20 4.10 21.03
N LYS A 219 7.73 2.87 21.32
CA LYS A 219 7.01 2.02 20.37
C LYS A 219 5.49 2.17 20.50
N LYS A 220 4.80 2.46 19.39
CA LYS A 220 3.33 2.40 19.32
C LYS A 220 2.88 0.95 19.14
N LEU A 221 1.96 0.49 19.99
CA LEU A 221 1.41 -0.86 19.92
C LEU A 221 0.23 -0.94 18.94
N SER A 222 0.13 -2.06 18.23
CA SER A 222 -1.00 -2.35 17.34
C SER A 222 -2.17 -2.99 18.09
N ASP A 223 -3.37 -2.88 17.53
CA ASP A 223 -4.59 -3.54 18.03
C ASP A 223 -4.38 -5.05 18.25
N SER A 224 -3.67 -5.71 17.33
CA SER A 224 -3.34 -7.13 17.45
C SER A 224 -2.42 -7.44 18.63
N GLN A 225 -1.46 -6.57 18.94
CA GLN A 225 -0.54 -6.74 20.07
C GLN A 225 -1.28 -6.54 21.39
N ILE A 226 -2.16 -5.53 21.47
CA ILE A 226 -3.00 -5.32 22.66
C ILE A 226 -3.98 -6.46 22.85
N LYS A 227 -4.60 -6.95 21.77
CA LYS A 227 -5.51 -8.10 21.85
C LYS A 227 -4.81 -9.32 22.41
N LYS A 228 -3.56 -9.60 22.01
CA LYS A 228 -2.74 -10.66 22.60
C LYS A 228 -2.39 -10.37 24.06
N LEU A 229 -1.98 -9.15 24.39
CA LEU A 229 -1.64 -8.77 25.76
C LEU A 229 -2.82 -8.93 26.73
N VAL A 230 -4.01 -8.53 26.31
CA VAL A 230 -5.23 -8.59 27.12
C VAL A 230 -5.71 -10.04 27.28
N ASN A 231 -5.73 -10.81 26.20
CA ASN A 231 -6.28 -12.17 26.23
C ASN A 231 -5.29 -13.23 26.76
N ASN A 232 -3.99 -13.05 26.51
CA ASN A 232 -2.95 -14.04 26.83
C ASN A 232 -2.01 -13.56 27.94
N HIS A 233 -2.23 -12.36 28.48
CA HIS A 233 -1.33 -11.68 29.42
C HIS A 233 0.09 -11.42 28.88
N VAL A 234 0.37 -11.69 27.61
CA VAL A 234 1.68 -11.50 26.99
C VAL A 234 1.56 -11.26 25.49
N THR A 235 2.44 -10.42 24.93
CA THR A 235 2.56 -10.22 23.48
C THR A 235 3.57 -11.18 22.86
N ASP A 236 3.61 -11.25 21.52
CA ASP A 236 4.82 -11.75 20.86
C ASP A 236 6.00 -10.79 21.11
N PHE A 237 7.21 -11.19 20.74
CA PHE A 237 8.36 -10.29 20.75
C PHE A 237 8.18 -9.14 19.75
N ILE A 238 8.27 -7.90 20.24
CA ILE A 238 8.13 -6.68 19.47
C ILE A 238 9.49 -6.01 19.37
N ASN A 239 9.91 -5.68 18.14
CA ASN A 239 11.16 -4.98 17.88
C ASN A 239 10.96 -3.45 17.96
N GLY A 240 11.98 -2.75 18.44
CA GLY A 240 12.10 -1.29 18.34
C GLY A 240 11.59 -0.53 19.56
N PHE A 241 11.69 -1.13 20.75
CA PHE A 241 11.55 -0.37 22.00
C PHE A 241 12.82 0.40 22.27
N SER A 242 12.70 1.66 22.69
CA SER A 242 13.84 2.52 23.03
C SER A 242 14.33 2.22 24.45
N GLY A 243 15.62 1.87 24.57
CA GLY A 243 16.34 1.74 25.84
C GLY A 243 17.60 2.61 25.87
N GLU A 244 18.37 2.50 26.95
CA GLU A 244 19.59 3.30 27.18
C GLU A 244 20.66 3.03 26.12
N ASN A 245 20.85 1.75 25.74
CA ASN A 245 21.84 1.31 24.76
C ASN A 245 21.26 1.20 23.33
N GLY A 246 20.21 1.97 23.03
CA GLY A 246 19.50 1.96 21.76
C GLY A 246 18.25 1.05 21.77
N GLU A 247 17.85 0.60 20.58
CA GLU A 247 16.63 -0.19 20.43
C GLU A 247 16.80 -1.64 20.87
N PHE A 248 15.78 -2.19 21.54
CA PHE A 248 15.70 -3.58 21.95
C PHE A 248 14.40 -4.27 21.51
N THR A 249 14.42 -5.59 21.62
CA THR A 249 13.30 -6.49 21.32
C THR A 249 12.85 -7.16 22.61
N ALA A 250 11.55 -7.11 22.89
CA ALA A 250 10.96 -7.74 24.07
C ALA A 250 9.48 -8.05 23.82
N ALA A 251 8.94 -9.00 24.58
CA ALA A 251 7.50 -9.13 24.75
C ALA A 251 7.08 -8.23 25.93
N ILE A 252 5.82 -7.78 25.92
CA ILE A 252 5.22 -7.12 27.06
C ILE A 252 4.36 -8.14 27.78
N ARG A 253 4.56 -8.30 29.09
CA ARG A 253 3.69 -9.09 29.97
C ARG A 253 2.85 -8.17 30.84
N LEU A 254 1.57 -8.48 30.97
CA LEU A 254 0.66 -7.88 31.95
C LEU A 254 0.69 -8.75 33.21
N LYS A 255 1.14 -8.17 34.32
CA LYS A 255 1.21 -8.83 35.62
C LYS A 255 -0.18 -8.90 36.30
N PRO A 256 -0.35 -9.74 37.33
CA PRO A 256 -1.61 -9.82 38.08
C PRO A 256 -2.03 -8.49 38.74
N ASP A 257 -1.07 -7.64 39.11
CA ASP A 257 -1.30 -6.28 39.63
C ASP A 257 -1.66 -5.26 38.53
N LEU A 258 -1.85 -5.71 37.29
CA LEU A 258 -2.12 -4.93 36.09
C LEU A 258 -0.97 -4.01 35.64
N SER A 259 0.21 -4.11 36.27
CA SER A 259 1.42 -3.46 35.78
C SER A 259 2.01 -4.23 34.59
N ILE A 260 2.87 -3.57 33.81
CA ILE A 260 3.55 -4.19 32.68
C ILE A 260 5.03 -4.41 32.97
N CYS A 261 5.59 -5.48 32.43
CA CYS A 261 7.05 -5.69 32.38
C CYS A 261 7.49 -6.22 31.01
N PHE A 262 8.79 -6.07 30.74
CA PHE A 262 9.41 -6.61 29.53
C PHE A 262 9.97 -7.99 29.77
N GLU A 263 9.69 -8.90 28.85
CA GLU A 263 10.32 -10.21 28.78
C GLU A 263 11.24 -10.25 27.57
N PHE A 264 12.52 -10.52 27.81
CA PHE A 264 13.53 -10.54 26.76
C PHE A 264 13.66 -11.94 26.17
N PRO A 265 13.80 -12.07 24.84
CA PRO A 265 13.91 -13.36 24.20
C PRO A 265 15.21 -14.06 24.63
N THR A 266 15.07 -15.29 25.12
CA THR A 266 16.16 -16.22 25.39
C THR A 266 16.84 -16.67 24.10
N THR A 267 17.93 -17.42 24.20
CA THR A 267 18.58 -18.01 23.02
C THR A 267 17.63 -18.96 22.27
N ASP A 268 16.81 -19.72 23.00
CA ASP A 268 15.86 -20.64 22.39
C ASP A 268 14.73 -19.89 21.68
N ASP A 269 14.23 -18.79 22.25
CA ASP A 269 13.25 -17.91 21.58
C ASP A 269 13.78 -17.31 20.28
N ARG A 270 15.09 -17.08 20.21
CA ARG A 270 15.76 -16.56 19.01
C ARG A 270 16.09 -17.66 18.00
N THR A 271 15.97 -18.93 18.36
CA THR A 271 16.40 -20.04 17.50
C THR A 271 15.39 -20.29 16.39
N VAL A 272 15.87 -20.31 15.14
CA VAL A 272 15.04 -20.53 13.94
C VAL A 272 15.26 -21.89 13.29
N GLY A 273 16.31 -22.61 13.68
CA GLY A 273 16.60 -23.95 13.17
C GLY A 273 18.05 -24.36 13.41
N LYS A 274 18.44 -25.50 12.84
CA LYS A 274 19.83 -26.00 12.88
C LYS A 274 20.65 -25.45 11.73
N CYS A 275 21.92 -25.18 11.99
CA CYS A 275 22.87 -24.64 11.04
C CYS A 275 23.23 -25.71 9.99
N PRO A 276 23.16 -25.43 8.69
CA PRO A 276 23.51 -26.41 7.66
C PRO A 276 25.01 -26.69 7.58
N LEU A 277 25.86 -25.83 8.17
CA LEU A 277 27.32 -25.99 8.16
C LEU A 277 27.85 -26.79 9.35
N CYS A 278 27.28 -26.61 10.55
CA CYS A 278 27.81 -27.21 11.79
C CYS A 278 26.74 -27.80 12.71
N GLN A 279 25.46 -27.82 12.33
CA GLN A 279 24.32 -28.34 13.09
C GLN A 279 23.97 -27.61 14.40
N SER A 280 24.79 -26.66 14.86
CA SER A 280 24.50 -25.74 15.97
C SER A 280 23.28 -24.85 15.69
N ARG A 281 22.77 -24.14 16.70
CA ARG A 281 21.56 -23.31 16.53
C ARG A 281 21.80 -22.11 15.61
N VAL A 282 20.87 -21.84 14.71
CA VAL A 282 20.76 -20.56 13.99
C VAL A 282 19.83 -19.65 14.76
N ILE A 283 20.31 -18.47 15.12
CA ILE A 283 19.60 -17.49 15.94
C ILE A 283 19.31 -16.18 15.18
N ILE A 284 18.24 -15.51 15.58
CA ILE A 284 17.87 -14.18 15.11
C ILE A 284 18.77 -13.13 15.80
N GLY A 285 19.56 -12.42 15.00
CA GLY A 285 20.31 -11.23 15.40
C GLY A 285 19.57 -9.93 15.03
N LYS A 286 20.25 -8.80 15.20
CA LYS A 286 19.68 -7.46 14.95
C LYS A 286 19.24 -7.25 13.49
N THR A 287 20.11 -7.64 12.56
CA THR A 287 19.89 -7.48 11.10
C THR A 287 20.07 -8.76 10.32
N ASN A 288 20.49 -9.85 10.97
CA ASN A 288 20.93 -11.08 10.33
C ASN A 288 20.39 -12.29 11.09
N TYR A 289 20.36 -13.44 10.43
CA TYR A 289 20.21 -14.76 11.03
C TYR A 289 21.59 -15.42 10.99
N LEU A 290 22.13 -15.83 12.13
CA LEU A 290 23.50 -16.33 12.21
C LEU A 290 23.59 -17.59 13.06
N CYS A 291 24.59 -18.41 12.80
CA CYS A 291 24.92 -19.52 13.69
C CYS A 291 25.37 -18.99 15.06
N GLU A 292 25.00 -19.67 16.14
CA GLU A 292 25.45 -19.34 17.49
C GLU A 292 26.98 -19.41 17.66
N GLN A 293 27.67 -20.18 16.80
CA GLN A 293 29.13 -20.28 16.73
C GLN A 293 29.75 -19.38 15.63
N TYR A 294 29.01 -18.38 15.15
CA TYR A 294 29.49 -17.49 14.09
C TYR A 294 30.78 -16.76 14.49
N LYS A 295 31.78 -16.77 13.59
CA LYS A 295 33.17 -16.27 13.79
C LYS A 295 34.00 -16.99 14.86
N LYS A 296 33.50 -18.09 15.42
CA LYS A 296 34.31 -19.02 16.24
C LYS A 296 34.73 -20.19 15.36
N ASP A 297 33.79 -21.11 15.14
CA ASP A 297 34.00 -22.34 14.38
C ASP A 297 33.01 -22.49 13.20
N CYS A 298 32.22 -21.44 12.90
CA CYS A 298 31.23 -21.45 11.84
C CYS A 298 31.12 -20.07 11.15
N ASP A 299 30.87 -20.08 9.84
CA ASP A 299 30.68 -18.86 9.03
C ASP A 299 29.23 -18.63 8.59
N PHE A 300 28.28 -19.44 9.09
CA PHE A 300 26.90 -19.34 8.64
C PHE A 300 26.27 -18.02 9.10
N ILE A 301 25.90 -17.19 8.11
CA ILE A 301 25.18 -15.95 8.30
C ILE A 301 24.30 -15.66 7.08
N ILE A 302 23.09 -15.17 7.34
CA ILE A 302 22.12 -14.73 6.34
C ILE A 302 21.66 -13.33 6.70
N SER A 303 21.78 -12.39 5.75
CA SER A 303 21.20 -11.06 5.93
C SER A 303 19.67 -11.14 6.03
N GLY A 304 19.08 -10.41 6.98
CA GLY A 304 17.64 -10.26 7.10
C GLY A 304 17.01 -9.39 6.00
N MET A 305 17.84 -8.71 5.21
CA MET A 305 17.44 -7.93 4.04
C MET A 305 18.21 -8.40 2.80
N ILE A 306 17.50 -8.80 1.76
CA ILE A 306 18.06 -9.28 0.49
C ILE A 306 17.37 -8.52 -0.64
N LEU A 307 18.15 -7.76 -1.43
CA LEU A 307 17.62 -6.95 -2.56
C LEU A 307 16.39 -6.12 -2.17
N GLU A 308 16.51 -5.33 -1.09
CA GLU A 308 15.45 -4.50 -0.49
C GLU A 308 14.25 -5.28 0.08
N LYS A 309 14.25 -6.62 0.00
CA LYS A 309 13.22 -7.47 0.58
C LYS A 309 13.62 -8.00 1.95
N ARG A 310 12.76 -7.79 2.94
CA ARG A 310 12.91 -8.38 4.28
C ARG A 310 12.59 -9.87 4.25
N ILE A 311 13.50 -10.67 4.79
CA ILE A 311 13.33 -12.11 4.97
C ILE A 311 12.86 -12.38 6.40
N THR A 312 11.78 -13.15 6.53
CA THR A 312 11.13 -13.45 7.81
C THR A 312 11.73 -14.69 8.48
N ALA A 313 11.60 -14.79 9.80
CA ALA A 313 12.07 -15.96 10.55
C ALA A 313 11.41 -17.27 10.07
N SER A 314 10.13 -17.22 9.67
CA SER A 314 9.44 -18.38 9.09
C SER A 314 10.05 -18.82 7.76
N GLN A 315 10.45 -17.87 6.89
CA GLN A 315 11.13 -18.19 5.64
C GLN A 315 12.51 -18.81 5.90
N ILE A 316 13.28 -18.30 6.86
CA ILE A 316 14.56 -18.90 7.24
C ILE A 316 14.36 -20.29 7.85
N LYS A 317 13.38 -20.47 8.73
CA LYS A 317 13.05 -21.78 9.29
C LYS A 317 12.76 -22.79 8.17
N LYS A 318 11.91 -22.43 7.21
CA LYS A 318 11.65 -23.29 6.03
C LYS A 318 12.90 -23.56 5.21
N LEU A 319 13.74 -22.54 4.98
CA LEU A 319 15.01 -22.70 4.29
C LEU A 319 15.92 -23.72 5.01
N LEU A 320 16.03 -23.64 6.33
CA LEU A 320 16.86 -24.55 7.12
C LEU A 320 16.30 -25.99 7.15
N GLU A 321 14.97 -26.14 7.18
CA GLU A 321 14.31 -27.45 7.22
C GLU A 321 14.25 -28.14 5.85
N LYS A 322 14.00 -27.38 4.77
CA LYS A 322 13.71 -27.91 3.43
C LYS A 322 14.79 -27.59 2.41
N ASN A 323 15.86 -26.93 2.82
CA ASN A 323 16.89 -26.35 1.96
C ASN A 323 16.36 -25.34 0.92
N MET A 324 15.11 -24.86 1.08
CA MET A 324 14.52 -23.85 0.21
C MET A 324 13.38 -23.09 0.89
N THR A 325 13.14 -21.86 0.44
CA THR A 325 11.94 -21.08 0.80
C THR A 325 10.79 -21.33 -0.19
N ASP A 326 9.57 -20.94 0.19
CA ASP A 326 8.53 -20.65 -0.80
C ASP A 326 8.92 -19.46 -1.68
N THR A 327 8.16 -19.21 -2.75
CA THR A 327 8.39 -18.04 -3.61
C THR A 327 8.12 -16.76 -2.82
N ILE A 328 9.18 -15.98 -2.61
CA ILE A 328 9.12 -14.67 -1.96
C ILE A 328 8.98 -13.61 -3.05
N GLN A 329 7.92 -12.83 -3.01
CA GLN A 329 7.65 -11.77 -3.99
C GLN A 329 8.27 -10.44 -3.57
N GLY A 330 8.70 -9.65 -4.57
CA GLY A 330 9.11 -8.26 -4.40
C GLY A 330 10.60 -8.06 -4.12
N PHE A 331 11.47 -8.93 -4.61
CA PHE A 331 12.89 -8.62 -4.71
C PHE A 331 13.11 -7.60 -5.82
N LYS A 332 14.05 -6.67 -5.64
CA LYS A 332 14.35 -5.66 -6.66
C LYS A 332 15.63 -5.98 -7.41
N SER A 333 15.53 -6.13 -8.73
CA SER A 333 16.68 -6.38 -9.60
C SER A 333 17.63 -5.17 -9.59
N LYS A 334 18.92 -5.39 -9.30
CA LYS A 334 19.93 -4.32 -9.43
C LYS A 334 20.19 -3.92 -10.89
N LYS A 335 19.88 -4.80 -11.84
CA LYS A 335 20.11 -4.56 -13.28
C LYS A 335 18.97 -3.77 -13.92
N THR A 336 17.73 -4.19 -13.67
CA THR A 336 16.54 -3.65 -14.33
C THR A 336 15.73 -2.72 -13.43
N GLY A 337 15.93 -2.77 -12.10
CA GLY A 337 15.10 -2.06 -11.14
C GLY A 337 13.72 -2.68 -10.90
N GLU A 338 13.35 -3.71 -11.67
CA GLU A 338 12.05 -4.37 -11.60
C GLU A 338 11.91 -5.28 -10.39
N LEU A 339 10.67 -5.45 -9.94
CA LEU A 339 10.32 -6.38 -8.87
C LEU A 339 10.11 -7.79 -9.43
N PHE A 340 10.67 -8.79 -8.76
CA PHE A 340 10.50 -10.19 -9.13
C PHE A 340 10.25 -11.07 -7.90
N GLY A 341 9.67 -12.24 -8.15
CA GLY A 341 9.50 -13.30 -7.17
C GLY A 341 10.54 -14.39 -7.34
N ALA A 342 11.07 -14.91 -6.23
CA ALA A 342 12.02 -16.01 -6.29
C ALA A 342 12.02 -16.85 -5.01
N LYS A 343 12.46 -18.11 -5.14
CA LYS A 343 12.80 -18.98 -4.01
C LYS A 343 14.28 -18.82 -3.67
N LEU A 344 14.61 -18.91 -2.39
CA LEU A 344 15.98 -18.88 -1.90
C LEU A 344 16.40 -20.28 -1.47
N THR A 345 17.66 -20.63 -1.73
CA THR A 345 18.36 -21.79 -1.17
C THR A 345 19.71 -21.35 -0.62
N TYR A 346 20.33 -22.17 0.23
CA TYR A 346 21.65 -21.88 0.79
C TYR A 346 22.69 -22.81 0.19
N ASP A 347 23.67 -22.25 -0.52
CA ASP A 347 24.80 -22.99 -1.07
C ASP A 347 25.85 -23.15 0.04
N THR A 348 26.02 -24.39 0.54
CA THR A 348 26.94 -24.71 1.64
C THR A 348 28.41 -24.63 1.22
N VAL A 349 28.71 -24.81 -0.08
CA VAL A 349 30.07 -24.71 -0.62
C VAL A 349 30.48 -23.25 -0.76
N LYS A 350 29.60 -22.41 -1.34
CA LYS A 350 29.82 -20.97 -1.49
C LYS A 350 29.47 -20.17 -0.23
N LYS A 351 28.96 -20.84 0.80
CA LYS A 351 28.53 -20.26 2.09
C LYS A 351 27.61 -19.05 1.94
N ARG A 352 26.69 -19.08 0.97
CA ARG A 352 25.81 -17.93 0.67
C ARG A 352 24.44 -18.35 0.17
N LEU A 353 23.47 -17.44 0.32
CA LEU A 353 22.17 -17.59 -0.32
C LEU A 353 22.27 -17.45 -1.83
N THR A 354 21.50 -18.28 -2.53
CA THR A 354 21.34 -18.25 -3.97
C THR A 354 19.86 -18.28 -4.32
N PHE A 355 19.52 -17.68 -5.46
CA PHE A 355 18.17 -17.76 -6.03
C PHE A 355 18.03 -19.07 -6.80
N ILE A 356 16.93 -19.77 -6.59
CA ILE A 356 16.55 -20.88 -7.46
C ILE A 356 15.93 -20.26 -8.71
N ASN A 357 16.64 -20.35 -9.84
CA ASN A 357 16.08 -20.00 -11.13
C ASN A 357 15.15 -21.14 -11.56
N GLU A 358 13.84 -20.92 -11.50
CA GLU A 358 12.93 -21.75 -12.29
C GLU A 358 13.25 -21.46 -13.76
N LYS A 359 13.91 -22.41 -14.44
CA LYS A 359 14.01 -22.38 -15.91
C LYS A 359 12.57 -22.26 -16.42
N LYS A 360 12.21 -21.10 -16.99
CA LYS A 360 11.00 -21.00 -17.81
C LYS A 360 11.16 -22.05 -18.91
N LYS A 361 10.34 -23.09 -18.85
CA LYS A 361 10.16 -24.05 -19.95
C LYS A 361 9.43 -23.35 -21.08
#